data_AF-A0A960SSV5-F1
#
_entry.id   AF-A0A960SSV5-F1
#
_cell.length_a   1.000
_cell.length_b   1.000
_cell.length_c   1.000
_cell.angle_alpha   90.00
_cell.angle_beta   90.00
_cell.angle_gamma   90.00
#
_symmetry.space_group_name_H-M   'P 1'
#
loop_
_entity.id
_entity.type
_entity.pdbx_description
1 polymer ?
#
loop_
_entity_poly.entity_id
_entity_poly.type
_entity_poly.pdbx_seq_one_letter_code
_entity_poly.pdbx_strand_id
1 'polypeptide(L)'
;PYDDITSYCNFYELGTGKSDPKENAHFLKPAPWSVVIEGECNKPGVYTLEDILKPHPLEERIYRLRCVEAWSAVIPWVGFPLADLIKRFEPTSRAKYVEFRTLFDPKQMPGQRFPILNWPYVEGLRMDEAMNPLTLLAVGLYGEELPNQNGAPIRLVVPWKYGFKSIKSIVSIRFTEEQPLNTWQDQASREYGFYANVDPNI
;
A
#
# COMPACT_ATOMS: atom_id res chain seq x y z
N PRO A 1 11.71 -10.78 -16.21
CA PRO A 1 11.55 -9.49 -15.49
C PRO A 1 10.11 -9.24 -15.02
N TYR A 2 9.15 -9.07 -15.94
CA TYR A 2 7.73 -8.91 -15.58
C TYR A 2 7.18 -10.14 -14.83
N ASP A 3 7.45 -11.34 -15.36
CA ASP A 3 7.00 -12.59 -14.73
C ASP A 3 7.54 -12.75 -13.32
N ASP A 4 8.82 -12.43 -13.07
CA ASP A 4 9.42 -12.50 -11.74
C ASP A 4 8.70 -11.59 -10.75
N ILE A 5 8.41 -10.34 -11.15
CA ILE A 5 7.75 -9.32 -10.32
C ILE A 5 6.29 -9.66 -10.05
N THR A 6 5.67 -10.42 -10.93
CA THR A 6 4.26 -10.83 -10.85
C THR A 6 4.08 -12.27 -10.37
N SER A 7 5.16 -12.99 -10.05
CA SER A 7 5.12 -14.37 -9.51
C SER A 7 5.88 -14.56 -8.20
N TYR A 8 6.77 -13.64 -7.84
CA TYR A 8 7.49 -13.64 -6.56
C TYR A 8 6.98 -12.49 -5.67
N CYS A 9 5.90 -12.77 -4.94
CA CYS A 9 5.15 -11.75 -4.20
C CYS A 9 5.01 -12.11 -2.72
N ASN A 10 4.99 -11.09 -1.85
CA ASN A 10 4.43 -11.21 -0.51
C ASN A 10 3.05 -10.55 -0.50
N PHE A 11 2.00 -11.33 -0.31
CA PHE A 11 0.63 -10.82 -0.10
C PHE A 11 -0.13 -11.84 0.75
N TYR A 12 0.01 -11.74 2.07
CA TYR A 12 -0.37 -12.82 3.00
C TYR A 12 -1.89 -13.09 3.01
N GLU A 13 -2.69 -12.10 2.65
CA GLU A 13 -4.12 -12.20 2.35
C GLU A 13 -4.45 -13.23 1.24
N LEU A 14 -3.50 -13.49 0.35
CA LEU A 14 -3.56 -14.46 -0.74
C LEU A 14 -2.60 -15.66 -0.55
N GLY A 15 -1.99 -15.80 0.64
CA GLY A 15 -1.07 -16.90 0.99
C GLY A 15 0.34 -16.43 1.34
N THR A 16 1.08 -17.27 2.06
CA THR A 16 2.40 -16.93 2.63
C THR A 16 3.57 -17.38 1.77
N GLY A 17 3.35 -18.35 0.88
CA GLY A 17 4.32 -18.73 -0.14
C GLY A 17 4.49 -17.62 -1.17
N LYS A 18 5.67 -17.57 -1.81
CA LYS A 18 6.00 -16.51 -2.78
C LYS A 18 5.15 -16.59 -4.06
N SER A 19 4.69 -17.78 -4.44
CA SER A 19 3.81 -18.00 -5.60
C SER A 19 2.32 -17.92 -5.25
N ASP A 20 1.94 -18.13 -3.98
CA ASP A 20 0.54 -18.14 -3.54
C ASP A 20 -0.23 -16.89 -3.99
N PRO A 21 0.32 -15.65 -3.90
CA PRO A 21 -0.40 -14.48 -4.38
C PRO A 21 -0.79 -14.55 -5.85
N LYS A 22 0.07 -15.11 -6.71
CA LYS A 22 -0.21 -15.28 -8.15
C LYS A 22 -1.26 -16.38 -8.36
N GLU A 23 -1.14 -17.49 -7.64
CA GLU A 23 -2.06 -18.63 -7.76
C GLU A 23 -3.48 -18.26 -7.27
N ASN A 24 -3.57 -17.49 -6.19
CA ASN A 24 -4.81 -17.08 -5.55
C ASN A 24 -5.33 -15.69 -6.00
N ALA A 25 -4.62 -15.03 -6.92
CA ALA A 25 -4.96 -13.70 -7.44
C ALA A 25 -6.41 -13.60 -7.96
N HIS A 26 -6.95 -14.69 -8.49
CA HIS A 26 -8.29 -14.76 -9.08
C HIS A 26 -9.43 -14.60 -8.05
N PHE A 27 -9.17 -14.74 -6.75
CA PHE A 27 -10.18 -14.50 -5.71
C PHE A 27 -10.46 -13.01 -5.49
N LEU A 28 -9.47 -12.14 -5.74
CA LEU A 28 -9.60 -10.70 -5.57
C LEU A 28 -10.37 -10.09 -6.75
N LYS A 29 -11.42 -9.33 -6.45
CA LYS A 29 -12.16 -8.54 -7.43
C LYS A 29 -11.77 -7.07 -7.25
N PRO A 30 -10.90 -6.52 -8.10
CA PRO A 30 -10.42 -5.14 -7.97
C PRO A 30 -11.42 -4.10 -8.48
N ALA A 31 -12.58 -4.51 -8.98
CA ALA A 31 -13.63 -3.62 -9.46
C ALA A 31 -15.04 -4.18 -9.16
N PRO A 32 -16.02 -3.33 -8.80
CA PRO A 32 -15.86 -1.90 -8.47
C PRO A 32 -15.02 -1.71 -7.20
N TRP A 33 -14.39 -0.54 -7.04
CA TRP A 33 -13.55 -0.24 -5.88
C TRP A 33 -13.80 1.16 -5.33
N SER A 34 -13.77 1.28 -4.01
CA SER A 34 -13.93 2.55 -3.31
C SER A 34 -12.91 2.69 -2.20
N VAL A 35 -12.47 3.93 -1.97
CA VAL A 35 -11.56 4.30 -0.89
C VAL A 35 -12.28 5.26 0.05
N VAL A 36 -12.28 4.93 1.34
CA VAL A 36 -12.74 5.82 2.41
C VAL A 36 -11.63 6.80 2.75
N ILE A 37 -11.94 8.09 2.73
CA ILE A 37 -11.08 9.16 3.22
C ILE A 37 -11.68 9.69 4.51
N GLU A 38 -10.93 9.68 5.60
CA GLU A 38 -11.47 10.00 6.92
C GLU A 38 -10.42 10.59 7.89
N GLY A 39 -10.86 10.90 9.11
CA GLY A 39 -10.02 11.49 10.15
C GLY A 39 -9.84 13.00 10.01
N GLU A 40 -8.64 13.48 10.30
CA GLU A 40 -8.27 14.89 10.35
C GLU A 40 -8.15 15.54 8.96
N CYS A 41 -9.28 15.70 8.27
CA CYS A 41 -9.38 16.38 6.96
C CYS A 41 -10.72 17.07 6.76
N ASN A 42 -10.77 18.05 5.84
CA ASN A 42 -11.98 18.84 5.59
C ASN A 42 -12.94 18.20 4.58
N LYS A 43 -12.49 17.17 3.85
CA LYS A 43 -13.28 16.50 2.80
C LYS A 43 -13.33 14.98 2.99
N PRO A 44 -13.88 14.49 4.12
CA PRO A 44 -14.06 13.06 4.33
C PRO A 44 -15.17 12.51 3.44
N GLY A 45 -15.10 11.23 3.11
CA GLY A 45 -16.12 10.57 2.31
C GLY A 45 -15.69 9.23 1.73
N VAL A 46 -16.61 8.60 1.01
CA VAL A 46 -16.32 7.40 0.21
C VAL A 46 -16.21 7.83 -1.25
N TYR A 47 -15.05 7.57 -1.86
CA TYR A 47 -14.76 7.94 -3.24
C TYR A 47 -14.57 6.68 -4.06
N THR A 48 -15.11 6.63 -5.28
CA THR A 48 -14.78 5.51 -6.18
C THR A 48 -13.32 5.63 -6.61
N LEU A 49 -12.74 4.54 -7.11
CA LEU A 49 -11.41 4.58 -7.68
C LEU A 49 -11.32 5.62 -8.81
N GLU A 50 -12.35 5.73 -9.66
CA GLU A 50 -12.39 6.72 -10.74
C GLU A 50 -12.39 8.15 -10.21
N ASP A 51 -13.12 8.43 -9.11
CA ASP A 51 -13.08 9.73 -8.45
C ASP A 51 -11.69 10.06 -7.93
N ILE A 52 -10.96 9.05 -7.42
CA ILE A 52 -9.57 9.19 -6.96
C ILE A 52 -8.65 9.47 -8.14
N LEU A 53 -8.74 8.73 -9.25
CA LEU A 53 -7.78 8.79 -10.36
C LEU A 53 -7.99 9.97 -11.31
N LYS A 54 -9.24 10.32 -11.63
CA LYS A 54 -9.58 11.29 -12.69
C LYS A 54 -8.82 12.63 -12.63
N PRO A 55 -8.52 13.22 -11.44
CA PRO A 55 -7.81 14.50 -11.38
C PRO A 55 -6.29 14.41 -11.55
N HIS A 56 -5.71 13.21 -11.55
CA HIS A 56 -4.26 13.02 -11.49
C HIS A 56 -3.73 12.44 -12.81
N PRO A 57 -2.80 13.12 -13.50
CA PRO A 57 -2.10 12.50 -14.61
C PRO A 57 -1.24 11.35 -14.08
N LEU A 58 -1.31 10.19 -14.72
CA LEU A 58 -0.46 9.06 -14.39
C LEU A 58 0.94 9.25 -14.97
N GLU A 59 1.94 8.89 -14.18
CA GLU A 59 3.35 8.91 -14.54
C GLU A 59 3.97 7.53 -14.33
N GLU A 60 4.99 7.21 -15.12
CA GLU A 60 5.82 6.04 -14.90
C GLU A 60 7.04 6.41 -14.05
N ARG A 61 7.30 5.63 -13.01
CA ARG A 61 8.48 5.79 -12.14
C ARG A 61 9.18 4.46 -11.92
N ILE A 62 10.42 4.38 -12.35
CA ILE A 62 11.27 3.20 -12.17
C ILE A 62 11.90 3.26 -10.78
N TYR A 63 11.38 2.46 -9.85
CA TYR A 63 11.86 2.40 -8.47
C TYR A 63 12.41 1.03 -8.08
N ARG A 64 13.39 1.06 -7.17
CA ARG A 64 13.83 -0.15 -6.46
C ARG A 64 12.86 -0.44 -5.33
N LEU A 65 12.37 -1.67 -5.27
CA LEU A 65 11.67 -2.23 -4.12
C LEU A 65 12.64 -3.14 -3.37
N ARG A 66 12.89 -2.86 -2.10
CA ARG A 66 13.72 -3.68 -1.21
C ARG A 66 12.82 -4.35 -0.18
N CYS A 67 12.67 -5.68 -0.24
CA CYS A 67 11.93 -6.40 0.80
C CYS A 67 12.75 -6.45 2.10
N VAL A 68 12.14 -6.65 3.26
CA VAL A 68 12.93 -6.89 4.49
C VAL A 68 13.70 -8.24 4.41
N GLU A 69 13.17 -9.21 3.66
CA GLU A 69 13.71 -10.57 3.47
C GLU A 69 14.94 -10.67 2.54
N ALA A 70 15.85 -9.68 2.55
CA ALA A 70 17.10 -9.69 1.78
C ALA A 70 17.01 -9.69 0.22
N TRP A 71 15.82 -9.71 -0.40
CA TRP A 71 15.67 -9.56 -1.86
C TRP A 71 15.24 -8.15 -2.30
N SER A 72 15.41 -7.86 -3.61
CA SER A 72 14.99 -6.60 -4.21
C SER A 72 14.61 -6.75 -5.69
N ALA A 73 13.81 -5.81 -6.20
CA ALA A 73 13.41 -5.73 -7.61
C ALA A 73 13.47 -4.27 -8.10
N VAL A 74 13.64 -4.07 -9.41
CA VAL A 74 13.47 -2.77 -10.08
C VAL A 74 12.17 -2.82 -10.86
N ILE A 75 11.23 -1.93 -10.56
CA ILE A 75 9.86 -2.01 -11.06
C ILE A 75 9.49 -0.64 -11.67
N PRO A 76 9.06 -0.60 -12.96
CA PRO A 76 8.44 0.57 -13.56
C PRO A 76 6.99 0.68 -13.09
N TRP A 77 6.76 1.42 -12.00
CA TRP A 77 5.42 1.66 -11.46
C TRP A 77 4.70 2.72 -12.28
N VAL A 78 3.38 2.58 -12.41
CA VAL A 78 2.50 3.61 -13.00
C VAL A 78 1.56 4.10 -11.91
N GLY A 79 1.51 5.41 -11.68
CA GLY A 79 0.76 5.98 -10.57
C GLY A 79 0.80 7.50 -10.54
N PHE A 80 0.53 8.08 -9.38
CA PHE A 80 0.64 9.52 -9.14
C PHE A 80 1.12 9.79 -7.70
N PRO A 81 1.69 10.97 -7.41
CA PRO A 81 2.22 11.27 -6.09
C PRO A 81 1.13 11.27 -5.02
N LEU A 82 1.38 10.58 -3.89
CA LEU A 82 0.44 10.58 -2.75
C LEU A 82 0.17 12.00 -2.24
N ALA A 83 1.18 12.87 -2.28
CA ALA A 83 1.07 14.26 -1.87
C ALA A 83 -0.06 15.01 -2.59
N ASP A 84 -0.30 14.69 -3.87
CA ASP A 84 -1.34 15.36 -4.66
C ASP A 84 -2.75 14.87 -4.27
N LEU A 85 -2.87 13.60 -3.88
CA LEU A 85 -4.09 13.10 -3.25
C LEU A 85 -4.36 13.82 -1.93
N ILE A 86 -3.33 13.89 -1.07
CA ILE A 86 -3.45 14.46 0.28
C ILE A 86 -3.92 15.91 0.19
N LYS A 87 -3.29 16.74 -0.65
CA LYS A 87 -3.68 18.15 -0.83
C LYS A 87 -5.16 18.32 -1.19
N ARG A 88 -5.71 17.42 -2.02
CA ARG A 88 -7.12 17.48 -2.45
C ARG A 88 -8.09 17.37 -1.28
N PHE A 89 -7.76 16.57 -0.28
CA PHE A 89 -8.62 16.29 0.87
C PHE A 89 -8.43 17.25 2.05
N GLU A 90 -7.47 18.17 1.95
CA GLU A 90 -7.25 19.27 2.90
C GLU A 90 -7.13 18.76 4.36
N PRO A 91 -6.05 18.04 4.71
CA PRO A 91 -5.81 17.63 6.08
C PRO A 91 -5.76 18.84 7.01
N THR A 92 -6.29 18.69 8.22
CA THR A 92 -6.22 19.75 9.23
C THR A 92 -4.80 19.89 9.77
N SER A 93 -4.52 20.97 10.50
CA SER A 93 -3.23 21.15 11.19
C SER A 93 -2.95 20.10 12.27
N ARG A 94 -3.94 19.28 12.65
CA ARG A 94 -3.76 18.19 13.61
C ARG A 94 -3.31 16.88 12.96
N ALA A 95 -3.46 16.74 11.64
CA ALA A 95 -3.01 15.55 10.92
C ALA A 95 -1.48 15.44 10.88
N LYS A 96 -0.91 14.57 11.73
CA LYS A 96 0.55 14.32 11.80
C LYS A 96 0.96 13.04 11.07
N TYR A 97 0.02 12.13 10.83
CA TYR A 97 0.24 10.85 10.17
C TYR A 97 -0.88 10.53 9.18
N VAL A 98 -0.59 9.59 8.30
CA VAL A 98 -1.56 8.98 7.39
C VAL A 98 -1.57 7.49 7.66
N GLU A 99 -2.72 6.96 8.07
CA GLU A 99 -3.00 5.52 8.23
C GLU A 99 -3.66 4.99 6.95
N PHE A 100 -3.25 3.80 6.52
CA PHE A 100 -3.80 3.09 5.37
C PHE A 100 -4.31 1.74 5.82
N ARG A 101 -5.43 1.28 5.23
CA ARG A 101 -5.96 -0.07 5.48
C ARG A 101 -6.20 -0.81 4.17
N THR A 102 -5.79 -2.07 4.15
CA THR A 102 -6.10 -3.02 3.08
C THR A 102 -7.52 -3.56 3.24
N LEU A 103 -8.14 -3.99 2.14
CA LEU A 103 -9.43 -4.69 2.15
C LEU A 103 -9.45 -5.82 3.18
N PHE A 104 -10.49 -5.86 4.02
CA PHE A 104 -10.82 -7.03 4.82
C PHE A 104 -12.02 -7.75 4.20
N ASP A 105 -11.75 -8.83 3.48
CA ASP A 105 -12.77 -9.70 2.90
C ASP A 105 -12.25 -11.15 2.84
N PRO A 106 -12.44 -11.95 3.89
CA PRO A 106 -11.98 -13.34 3.92
C PRO A 106 -12.58 -14.24 2.82
N LYS A 107 -13.58 -13.79 2.06
CA LYS A 107 -14.08 -14.53 0.88
C LYS A 107 -13.18 -14.31 -0.34
N GLN A 108 -12.69 -13.10 -0.53
CA GLN A 108 -11.78 -12.72 -1.63
C GLN A 108 -10.29 -12.88 -1.25
N MET A 109 -10.00 -12.91 0.05
CA MET A 109 -8.65 -12.97 0.61
C MET A 109 -8.57 -14.14 1.60
N PRO A 110 -8.45 -15.40 1.11
CA PRO A 110 -8.54 -16.58 1.96
C PRO A 110 -7.46 -16.65 3.06
N GLY A 111 -6.31 -16.00 2.88
CA GLY A 111 -5.27 -15.88 3.90
C GLY A 111 -5.75 -15.18 5.18
N GLN A 112 -6.76 -14.31 5.08
CA GLN A 112 -7.35 -13.61 6.23
C GLN A 112 -8.13 -14.52 7.19
N ARG A 113 -8.38 -15.77 6.80
CA ARG A 113 -9.02 -16.79 7.67
C ARG A 113 -8.04 -17.38 8.68
N PHE A 114 -6.74 -17.17 8.48
CA PHE A 114 -5.69 -17.70 9.35
C PHE A 114 -5.12 -16.59 10.23
N PRO A 115 -4.91 -16.84 11.53
CA PRO A 115 -4.41 -15.83 12.47
C PRO A 115 -2.89 -15.67 12.39
N ILE A 116 -2.35 -15.49 11.19
CA ILE A 116 -0.91 -15.25 10.97
C ILE A 116 -0.52 -13.79 11.16
N LEU A 117 -1.49 -12.88 11.02
CA LEU A 117 -1.41 -11.44 11.28
C LEU A 117 -2.75 -11.01 11.90
N ASN A 118 -2.74 -9.90 12.65
CA ASN A 118 -3.97 -9.25 13.08
C ASN A 118 -4.57 -8.46 11.90
N TRP A 119 -5.60 -9.02 11.28
CA TRP A 119 -6.25 -8.44 10.09
C TRP A 119 -7.23 -7.30 10.42
N PRO A 120 -7.46 -6.34 9.50
CA PRO A 120 -6.81 -6.16 8.19
C PRO A 120 -5.35 -5.74 8.28
N TYR A 121 -4.64 -5.79 7.15
CA TYR A 121 -3.34 -5.16 7.04
C TYR A 121 -3.47 -3.63 7.15
N VAL A 122 -2.68 -3.03 8.03
CA VAL A 122 -2.67 -1.61 8.36
C VAL A 122 -1.24 -1.10 8.26
N GLU A 123 -1.08 0.07 7.66
CA GLU A 123 0.18 0.79 7.64
C GLU A 123 0.01 2.27 7.94
N GLY A 124 1.11 2.96 8.18
CA GLY A 124 1.12 4.41 8.22
C GLY A 124 2.46 5.04 7.89
N LEU A 125 2.38 6.32 7.56
CA LEU A 125 3.51 7.21 7.31
C LEU A 125 3.36 8.48 8.15
N ARG A 126 4.49 9.09 8.50
CA ARG A 126 4.45 10.49 8.98
C ARG A 126 4.00 11.40 7.84
N MET A 127 3.33 12.50 8.14
CA MET A 127 2.74 13.38 7.12
C MET A 127 3.79 13.91 6.13
N ASP A 128 5.00 14.23 6.57
CA ASP A 128 6.09 14.67 5.69
C ASP A 128 6.62 13.56 4.75
N GLU A 129 6.64 12.30 5.21
CA GLU A 129 6.95 11.14 4.38
C GLU A 129 5.84 10.87 3.36
N ALA A 130 4.58 11.02 3.77
CA ALA A 130 3.42 10.89 2.89
C ALA A 130 3.37 12.00 1.83
N MET A 131 3.81 13.21 2.19
CA MET A 131 3.91 14.37 1.30
C MET A 131 5.21 14.40 0.47
N ASN A 132 6.14 13.46 0.71
CA ASN A 132 7.38 13.38 -0.05
C ASN A 132 7.07 13.12 -1.53
N PRO A 133 7.71 13.82 -2.48
CA PRO A 133 7.44 13.64 -3.90
C PRO A 133 7.71 12.22 -4.39
N LEU A 134 8.54 11.42 -3.72
CA LEU A 134 8.84 10.03 -4.08
C LEU A 134 7.78 9.02 -3.63
N THR A 135 6.87 9.39 -2.73
CA THR A 135 5.78 8.50 -2.29
C THR A 135 4.69 8.47 -3.35
N LEU A 136 4.42 7.28 -3.88
CA LEU A 136 3.55 7.08 -5.03
C LEU A 136 2.35 6.20 -4.63
N LEU A 137 1.17 6.56 -5.11
CA LEU A 137 0.05 5.63 -5.22
C LEU A 137 0.09 5.00 -6.61
N ALA A 138 0.44 3.72 -6.66
CA ALA A 138 0.53 2.97 -7.91
C ALA A 138 -0.79 2.27 -8.23
N VAL A 139 -1.18 2.36 -9.49
CA VAL A 139 -2.35 1.69 -10.10
C VAL A 139 -1.98 0.83 -11.31
N GLY A 140 -0.69 0.80 -11.65
CA GLY A 140 -0.15 -0.04 -12.71
C GLY A 140 1.33 -0.36 -12.52
N LEU A 141 1.84 -1.26 -13.35
CA LEU A 141 3.26 -1.53 -13.51
C LEU A 141 3.53 -2.01 -14.94
N TYR A 142 4.72 -1.70 -15.49
CA TYR A 142 5.09 -2.04 -16.87
C TYR A 142 4.09 -1.55 -17.94
N GLY A 143 3.49 -0.37 -17.74
CA GLY A 143 2.51 0.20 -18.66
C GLY A 143 1.12 -0.45 -18.65
N GLU A 144 0.91 -1.46 -17.81
CA GLU A 144 -0.34 -2.21 -17.69
C GLU A 144 -1.04 -1.91 -16.34
N GLU A 145 -2.33 -2.25 -16.26
CA GLU A 145 -3.07 -2.23 -14.99
C GLU A 145 -2.40 -3.10 -13.92
N LEU A 146 -2.52 -2.70 -12.65
CA LEU A 146 -1.86 -3.40 -11.56
C LEU A 146 -2.40 -4.83 -11.40
N PRO A 147 -1.56 -5.87 -11.46
CA PRO A 147 -2.02 -7.23 -11.22
C PRO A 147 -2.48 -7.43 -9.76
N ASN A 148 -3.48 -8.29 -9.55
CA ASN A 148 -4.06 -8.56 -8.23
C ASN A 148 -3.00 -8.95 -7.18
N GLN A 149 -2.06 -9.84 -7.53
CA GLN A 149 -0.97 -10.28 -6.66
C GLN A 149 -0.01 -9.14 -6.24
N ASN A 150 0.04 -8.07 -7.03
CA ASN A 150 0.84 -6.88 -6.74
C ASN A 150 0.09 -5.85 -5.90
N GLY A 151 -1.22 -6.04 -5.64
CA GLY A 151 -2.02 -5.20 -4.75
C GLY A 151 -3.04 -4.32 -5.46
N ALA A 152 -3.63 -4.80 -6.56
CA ALA A 152 -4.69 -4.12 -7.29
C ALA A 152 -5.87 -3.71 -6.39
N PRO A 153 -6.63 -2.66 -6.78
CA PRO A 153 -6.37 -1.76 -7.91
C PRO A 153 -5.45 -0.59 -7.57
N ILE A 154 -5.16 -0.36 -6.29
CA ILE A 154 -4.36 0.76 -5.80
C ILE A 154 -3.49 0.32 -4.62
N ARG A 155 -2.20 0.67 -4.68
CA ARG A 155 -1.22 0.37 -3.63
C ARG A 155 -0.30 1.55 -3.35
N LEU A 156 0.29 1.54 -2.16
CA LEU A 156 1.36 2.46 -1.79
C LEU A 156 2.71 1.96 -2.31
N VAL A 157 3.60 2.90 -2.65
CA VAL A 157 5.00 2.64 -2.97
C VAL A 157 5.86 3.71 -2.28
N VAL A 158 6.77 3.26 -1.40
CA VAL A 158 7.70 4.15 -0.66
C VAL A 158 9.13 3.65 -0.88
N PRO A 159 9.86 4.16 -1.89
CA PRO A 159 11.05 3.49 -2.44
C PRO A 159 12.27 3.47 -1.52
N TRP A 160 12.31 4.30 -0.48
CA TRP A 160 13.42 4.33 0.50
C TRP A 160 13.16 3.48 1.75
N LYS A 161 11.99 2.82 1.83
CA LYS A 161 11.60 1.97 2.96
C LYS A 161 11.54 0.50 2.56
N TYR A 162 11.57 -0.38 3.55
CA TYR A 162 11.34 -1.81 3.33
C TYR A 162 9.94 -2.08 2.80
N GLY A 163 9.81 -3.13 2.00
CA GLY A 163 8.63 -3.41 1.19
C GLY A 163 7.32 -3.55 1.97
N PHE A 164 7.36 -3.91 3.26
CA PHE A 164 6.15 -4.03 4.09
C PHE A 164 5.44 -2.68 4.33
N LYS A 165 6.18 -1.56 4.24
CA LYS A 165 5.60 -0.22 4.29
C LYS A 165 4.71 0.10 3.08
N SER A 166 4.88 -0.63 1.98
CA SER A 166 4.18 -0.42 0.72
C SER A 166 2.90 -1.27 0.64
N ILE A 167 1.91 -0.89 1.46
CA ILE A 167 0.60 -1.55 1.61
C ILE A 167 -0.15 -1.71 0.28
N LYS A 168 -0.92 -2.80 0.16
CA LYS A 168 -1.63 -3.24 -1.05
C LYS A 168 -3.14 -3.08 -0.92
N SER A 169 -3.86 -2.98 -2.04
CA SER A 169 -5.33 -3.03 -2.11
C SER A 169 -6.00 -2.13 -1.07
N ILE A 170 -5.63 -0.84 -1.10
CA ILE A 170 -6.04 0.16 -0.10
C ILE A 170 -7.55 0.45 -0.22
N VAL A 171 -8.26 0.39 0.90
CA VAL A 171 -9.70 0.74 1.02
C VAL A 171 -9.98 1.88 1.97
N SER A 172 -9.02 2.27 2.82
CA SER A 172 -9.14 3.46 3.68
C SER A 172 -7.81 4.20 3.77
N ILE A 173 -7.90 5.53 3.75
CA ILE A 173 -6.83 6.47 4.04
C ILE A 173 -7.36 7.42 5.12
N ARG A 174 -6.75 7.36 6.30
CA ARG A 174 -7.17 8.12 7.48
C ARG A 174 -6.06 9.05 7.95
N PHE A 175 -6.39 10.33 8.11
CA PHE A 175 -5.48 11.32 8.67
C PHE A 175 -5.57 11.29 10.20
N THR A 176 -4.45 11.08 10.89
CA THR A 176 -4.43 10.90 12.35
C THR A 176 -3.47 11.86 13.05
N GLU A 177 -3.79 12.20 14.30
CA GLU A 177 -2.92 13.01 15.17
C GLU A 177 -1.76 12.19 15.76
N GLU A 178 -2.04 10.92 16.07
CA GLU A 178 -1.12 9.99 16.70
C GLU A 178 -0.59 8.97 15.69
N GLN A 179 0.61 8.44 15.97
CA GLN A 179 1.25 7.44 15.13
C GLN A 179 0.41 6.15 15.12
N PRO A 180 -0.06 5.67 13.94
CA PRO A 180 -0.79 4.42 13.88
C PRO A 180 0.15 3.23 14.11
N LEU A 181 -0.38 2.17 14.71
CA LEU A 181 0.31 0.89 14.86
C LEU A 181 0.21 0.12 13.54
N ASN A 182 1.34 -0.20 12.92
CA ASN A 182 1.36 -0.98 11.67
C ASN A 182 1.38 -2.49 11.94
N THR A 183 0.91 -3.28 10.97
CA THR A 183 0.70 -4.73 11.12
C THR A 183 1.96 -5.50 11.52
N TRP A 184 3.13 -5.19 10.93
CA TRP A 184 4.36 -5.92 11.26
C TRP A 184 4.94 -5.51 12.61
N GLN A 185 4.80 -4.24 13.00
CA GLN A 185 5.17 -3.78 14.32
C GLN A 185 4.28 -4.39 15.41
N ASP A 186 2.97 -4.52 15.16
CA ASP A 186 2.04 -5.21 16.04
C ASP A 186 2.44 -6.69 16.21
N GLN A 187 2.77 -7.35 15.09
CA GLN A 187 3.17 -8.76 15.09
C GLN A 187 4.51 -9.03 15.77
N ALA A 188 5.52 -8.19 15.53
CA ALA A 188 6.89 -8.40 16.00
C ALA A 188 7.66 -7.07 16.15
N SER A 189 7.27 -6.27 17.14
CA SER A 189 7.84 -4.94 17.41
C SER A 189 9.36 -4.88 17.62
N ARG A 190 10.01 -6.01 17.94
CA ARG A 190 11.48 -6.09 18.06
C ARG A 190 12.19 -6.17 16.71
N GLU A 191 11.50 -6.59 15.66
CA GLU A 191 12.04 -6.79 14.32
C GLU A 191 11.60 -5.68 13.36
N TYR A 192 10.36 -5.20 13.50
CA TYR A 192 9.75 -4.25 12.57
C TYR A 192 9.38 -2.94 13.27
N GLY A 193 10.10 -1.87 12.94
CA GLY A 193 9.82 -0.51 13.42
C GLY A 193 8.90 0.28 12.50
N PHE A 194 8.35 1.39 13.00
CA PHE A 194 7.46 2.27 12.23
C PHE A 194 8.12 2.87 10.98
N TYR A 195 9.35 3.40 11.12
CA TYR A 195 10.02 4.09 10.02
C TYR A 195 10.49 3.13 8.92
N ALA A 196 11.13 2.03 9.30
CA ALA A 196 11.59 0.98 8.39
C ALA A 196 12.33 1.48 7.13
N ASN A 197 13.19 2.49 7.30
CA ASN A 197 14.07 2.95 6.22
C ASN A 197 15.05 1.81 5.88
N VAL A 198 15.39 1.68 4.59
CA VAL A 198 16.42 0.74 4.17
C VAL A 198 17.77 1.24 4.70
N ASP A 199 18.38 0.45 5.58
CA ASP A 199 19.70 0.74 6.16
C ASP A 199 20.54 -0.54 6.09
N PRO A 200 21.69 -0.54 5.40
CA PRO A 200 22.56 -1.71 5.31
C PRO A 200 23.38 -1.98 6.58
N ASN A 201 23.38 -1.07 7.56
CA ASN A 201 24.17 -1.21 8.79
C ASN A 201 23.39 -1.86 9.94
N ILE A 202 22.15 -2.26 9.68
CA ILE A 202 21.24 -2.91 10.63
C ILE A 202 21.04 -4.37 10.21
#